data_AF-A0A653ASI4-F1
#
_entry.id   AF-A0A653ASI4-F1
#
_cell.length_a   1.000
_cell.length_b   1.000
_cell.length_c   1.000
_cell.angle_alpha   90.00
_cell.angle_beta   90.00
_cell.angle_gamma   90.00
#
_symmetry.space_group_name_H-M   'P 1'
#
loop_
_entity.id
_entity.type
_entity.pdbx_description
1 polymer ?
#
loop_
_entity_poly.entity_id
_entity_poly.type
_entity_poly.pdbx_seq_one_letter_code
_entity_poly.pdbx_strand_id
1 'polypeptide(L)'
;MLLLLLSQCIMMYIYGIFLSYRLMGKNYDSAVMVAGLTGFAMGSTSNAMANMNSVTEKYVYSRTAFFIVPIVGSLFIDFINIGIIYGFISFLS
;
A
#
# COMPACT_ATOMS: atom_id res chain seq x y z
N MET A 1 -19.61 -11.02 4.80
CA MET A 1 -18.52 -10.67 3.84
C MET A 1 -18.67 -9.28 3.25
N LEU A 2 -19.81 -8.93 2.64
CA LEU A 2 -20.04 -7.59 2.06
C LEU A 2 -19.81 -6.41 3.02
N LEU A 3 -20.27 -6.50 4.28
CA LEU A 3 -20.04 -5.45 5.28
C LEU A 3 -18.55 -5.26 5.63
N LEU A 4 -17.77 -6.35 5.68
CA LEU A 4 -16.33 -6.28 5.95
C LEU A 4 -15.58 -5.66 4.78
N LEU A 5 -15.92 -6.06 3.55
CA LEU A 5 -15.34 -5.50 2.33
C LEU A 5 -15.65 -4.00 2.20
N LEU A 6 -16.88 -3.59 2.50
CA LEU A 6 -17.26 -2.18 2.53
C LEU A 6 -16.47 -1.41 3.57
N SER A 7 -16.37 -1.93 4.79
CA SER A 7 -15.58 -1.32 5.87
C SER A 7 -14.10 -1.19 5.48
N GLN A 8 -13.51 -2.24 4.90
CA GLN A 8 -12.14 -2.22 4.40
C GLN A 8 -11.94 -1.16 3.31
N CYS A 9 -12.88 -1.07 2.35
CA CYS A 9 -12.81 -0.10 1.27
C CYS A 9 -12.88 1.34 1.79
N ILE A 10 -13.81 1.62 2.72
CA ILE A 10 -13.96 2.93 3.36
C ILE A 10 -12.71 3.29 4.17
N MET A 11 -12.21 2.37 4.99
CA MET A 11 -10.99 2.57 5.76
C MET A 11 -9.79 2.87 4.85
N MET A 12 -9.64 2.12 3.77
CA MET A 12 -8.52 2.31 2.85
C MET A 12 -8.62 3.62 2.07
N TYR A 13 -9.82 4.04 1.69
CA TYR A 13 -10.07 5.34 1.08
C TYR A 13 -9.68 6.49 2.01
N ILE A 14 -10.14 6.45 3.27
CA ILE A 14 -9.80 7.45 4.28
C ILE A 14 -8.30 7.47 4.53
N TYR A 15 -7.69 6.30 4.72
CA TYR A 15 -6.26 6.18 5.00
C TYR A 15 -5.39 6.71 3.85
N GLY A 16 -5.71 6.35 2.61
CA GLY A 16 -4.98 6.77 1.43
C GLY A 16 -4.96 8.29 1.24
N ILE A 17 -6.11 8.95 1.44
CA ILE A 17 -6.25 10.39 1.23
C ILE A 17 -5.76 11.20 2.43
N PHE A 18 -6.14 10.82 3.66
CA PHE A 18 -5.85 11.64 4.83
C PHE A 18 -4.45 11.42 5.38
N LEU A 19 -3.97 10.17 5.36
CA LEU A 19 -2.67 9.82 5.91
C LEU A 19 -1.60 9.76 4.82
N SER A 20 -1.69 8.81 3.90
CA SER A 20 -0.61 8.55 2.95
C SER A 20 -0.35 9.73 2.01
N TYR A 21 -1.39 10.30 1.38
CA TYR A 21 -1.20 11.42 0.46
C TYR A 21 -0.61 12.67 1.16
N ARG A 22 -1.03 12.97 2.40
CA ARG A 22 -0.49 14.09 3.16
C ARG A 22 0.93 13.85 3.65
N LEU A 23 1.23 12.66 4.17
CA LEU A 23 2.55 12.32 4.71
C LEU A 23 3.63 12.30 3.61
N MET A 24 3.26 11.89 2.40
CA MET A 24 4.22 11.69 1.31
C MET A 24 4.49 12.96 0.50
N GLY A 25 4.10 14.14 1.00
CA GLY A 25 4.46 15.44 0.42
C GLY A 25 3.46 16.01 -0.60
N LYS A 26 2.29 15.36 -0.80
CA LYS A 26 1.20 15.83 -1.69
C LYS A 26 1.60 16.03 -3.16
N ASN A 27 2.60 15.32 -3.65
CA ASN A 27 3.04 15.40 -5.05
C ASN A 27 2.34 14.35 -5.91
N TYR A 28 2.53 14.44 -7.23
CA TYR A 28 2.03 13.44 -8.17
C TYR A 28 2.60 12.04 -7.87
N ASP A 29 3.89 11.94 -7.56
CA ASP A 29 4.52 10.68 -7.11
C ASP A 29 3.81 10.10 -5.89
N SER A 30 3.43 10.95 -4.93
CA SER A 30 2.67 10.56 -3.74
C SER A 30 1.29 10.01 -4.12
N ALA A 31 0.62 10.59 -5.12
CA ALA A 31 -0.67 10.09 -5.61
C ALA A 31 -0.54 8.72 -6.29
N VAL A 32 0.51 8.50 -7.10
CA VAL A 32 0.77 7.19 -7.71
C VAL A 32 1.12 6.16 -6.64
N MET A 33 1.92 6.52 -5.64
CA MET A 33 2.23 5.63 -4.52
C MET A 33 1.00 5.27 -3.69
N VAL A 34 0.08 6.22 -3.47
CA VAL A 34 -1.20 5.95 -2.80
C VAL A 34 -2.03 4.96 -3.62
N ALA A 35 -2.09 5.11 -4.94
CA ALA A 35 -2.79 4.15 -5.81
C ALA A 35 -2.20 2.73 -5.73
N GLY A 36 -0.87 2.63 -5.66
CA GLY A 36 -0.16 1.37 -5.41
C GLY A 36 -0.47 0.80 -4.03
N LEU A 37 -0.49 1.64 -3.00
CA LEU A 37 -0.81 1.24 -1.63
C LEU A 37 -2.23 0.69 -1.51
N THR A 38 -3.23 1.34 -2.10
CA THR A 38 -4.61 0.82 -2.16
C THR A 38 -4.68 -0.53 -2.88
N GLY A 39 -3.97 -0.67 -4.00
CA GLY A 39 -3.91 -1.94 -4.74
C GLY A 39 -3.26 -3.06 -3.94
N PHE A 40 -2.19 -2.75 -3.21
CA PHE A 40 -1.51 -3.70 -2.32
C PHE A 40 -2.41 -4.12 -1.15
N ALA A 41 -2.99 -3.15 -0.41
CA ALA A 41 -3.77 -3.41 0.80
C ALA A 41 -5.10 -4.14 0.53
N MET A 42 -5.63 -4.04 -0.69
CA MET A 42 -6.83 -4.77 -1.11
C MET A 42 -6.52 -6.13 -1.76
N GLY A 43 -5.25 -6.49 -1.91
CA GLY A 43 -4.86 -7.75 -2.52
C GLY A 43 -3.39 -8.07 -2.32
N SER A 44 -2.57 -7.81 -3.35
CA SER A 44 -1.16 -8.19 -3.38
C SER A 44 -0.32 -7.21 -4.21
N THR A 45 0.99 -7.47 -4.27
CA THR A 45 1.94 -6.67 -5.07
C THR A 45 1.57 -6.56 -6.54
N SER A 46 0.97 -7.60 -7.15
CA SER A 46 0.53 -7.52 -8.55
C SER A 46 -0.62 -6.54 -8.76
N ASN A 47 -1.55 -6.44 -7.80
CA ASN A 47 -2.64 -5.46 -7.82
C ASN A 47 -2.10 -4.04 -7.62
N ALA A 48 -1.10 -3.86 -6.76
CA ALA A 48 -0.42 -2.58 -6.59
C ALA A 48 0.16 -2.07 -7.92
N MET A 49 0.88 -2.94 -8.63
CA MET A 49 1.48 -2.61 -9.93
C MET A 49 0.44 -2.31 -11.00
N ALA A 50 -0.65 -3.09 -11.03
CA ALA A 50 -1.76 -2.83 -11.95
C ALA A 50 -2.41 -1.45 -11.70
N ASN A 51 -2.70 -1.11 -10.44
CA ASN A 51 -3.27 0.19 -10.08
C ASN A 51 -2.34 1.36 -10.43
N MET A 52 -1.05 1.23 -10.09
CA MET A 52 -0.06 2.26 -10.45
C MET A 52 0.03 2.41 -11.96
N ASN A 53 0.04 1.30 -12.71
CA ASN A 53 0.05 1.31 -14.18
C ASN A 53 -1.17 2.05 -14.72
N SER A 54 -2.39 1.76 -14.25
CA SER A 54 -3.62 2.41 -14.70
C SER A 54 -3.60 3.94 -14.48
N VAL A 55 -2.96 4.42 -13.41
CA VAL A 55 -2.77 5.86 -13.18
C VAL A 55 -1.70 6.40 -14.14
N THR A 56 -0.53 5.76 -14.22
CA THR A 56 0.57 6.27 -15.04
C THR A 56 0.33 6.17 -16.55
N GLU A 57 -0.56 5.28 -17.01
CA GLU A 57 -0.95 5.15 -18.41
C GLU A 57 -1.81 6.33 -18.88
N LYS A 58 -2.63 6.89 -17.97
CA LYS A 58 -3.44 8.09 -18.24
C LYS A 58 -2.68 9.40 -18.02
N TYR A 59 -1.66 9.37 -17.16
CA TYR A 59 -0.89 10.54 -16.75
C TYR A 59 0.59 10.35 -17.10
N VAL A 60 1.50 10.62 -16.15
CA VAL A 60 2.96 10.53 -16.37
C VAL A 60 3.53 9.36 -15.58
N TYR A 61 4.53 8.67 -16.13
CA TYR A 61 5.20 7.60 -15.43
C TYR A 61 6.02 8.10 -14.22
N SER A 62 5.79 7.52 -13.05
CA SER A 62 6.52 7.84 -11.82
C SER A 62 7.53 6.73 -11.48
N ARG A 63 8.83 6.97 -11.72
CA ARG A 63 9.88 6.00 -11.36
C ARG A 63 9.97 5.80 -9.84
N THR A 64 9.79 6.87 -9.08
CA THR A 64 9.87 6.89 -7.63
C THR A 64 8.84 5.94 -7.02
N ALA A 65 7.60 5.99 -7.50
CA ALA A 65 6.52 5.14 -7.01
C ALA A 65 6.76 3.66 -7.32
N PHE A 66 7.14 3.36 -8.57
CA PHE A 66 7.38 2.00 -9.04
C PHE A 66 8.61 1.34 -8.40
N PHE A 67 9.57 2.13 -7.92
CA PHE A 67 10.71 1.60 -7.18
C PHE A 67 10.38 1.35 -5.71
N ILE A 68 9.76 2.33 -5.03
CA ILE A 68 9.57 2.28 -3.57
C ILE A 68 8.46 1.31 -3.18
N VAL A 69 7.30 1.35 -3.86
CA VAL A 69 6.11 0.58 -3.44
C VAL A 69 6.36 -0.93 -3.42
N PRO A 70 6.98 -1.56 -4.45
CA PRO A 70 7.24 -3.01 -4.42
C PRO A 70 8.29 -3.41 -3.39
N ILE A 71 9.34 -2.60 -3.20
CA ILE A 71 10.40 -2.91 -2.22
C ILE A 71 9.82 -2.87 -0.80
N VAL A 72 9.01 -1.86 -0.49
CA VAL A 72 8.35 -1.75 0.82
C VAL A 72 7.27 -2.81 1.00
N GLY A 73 6.40 -2.97 0.00
CA GLY A 73 5.25 -3.88 0.07
C GLY A 73 5.64 -5.36 0.02
N SER A 74 6.68 -5.74 -0.71
CA SER A 74 7.02 -7.15 -0.91
C SER A 74 8.22 -7.64 -0.12
N LEU A 75 9.17 -6.77 0.25
CA LEU A 75 10.41 -7.20 0.90
C LEU A 75 10.49 -6.71 2.35
N PHE A 76 10.29 -5.42 2.60
CA PHE A 76 10.35 -4.91 3.97
C PHE A 76 9.22 -5.44 4.87
N ILE A 77 8.07 -5.79 4.28
CA ILE A 77 6.95 -6.35 5.03
C ILE A 77 7.33 -7.68 5.71
N ASP A 78 8.22 -8.47 5.12
CA ASP A 78 8.62 -9.77 5.65
C ASP A 78 9.45 -9.63 6.93
N PHE A 79 10.30 -8.61 7.03
CA PHE A 79 11.05 -8.33 8.26
C PHE A 79 10.12 -7.96 9.42
N ILE A 80 9.11 -7.12 9.14
CA ILE A 80 8.11 -6.75 10.13
C ILE A 80 7.28 -7.97 10.54
N ASN A 81 6.90 -8.81 9.56
CA ASN A 81 6.12 -10.02 9.81
C ASN A 81 6.87 -11.00 10.72
N ILE A 82 8.15 -11.29 10.42
CA ILE A 82 9.01 -12.09 11.30
C ILE A 82 9.08 -11.48 12.70
N GLY A 83 9.29 -10.17 12.82
CA GLY A 83 9.34 -9.50 14.13
C GLY A 83 8.04 -9.67 14.92
N ILE A 84 6.89 -9.52 14.28
CA ILE A 84 5.57 -9.71 14.90
C ILE A 84 5.39 -11.17 15.33
N ILE A 85 5.69 -12.14 14.45
CA ILE A 85 5.56 -13.57 14.77
C ILE A 85 6.42 -13.94 15.96
N TYR A 86 7.72 -13.59 15.97
CA TYR A 86 8.59 -13.87 17.10
C TYR A 86 8.15 -13.15 18.37
N GLY A 87 7.65 -11.91 18.26
CA GLY A 87 7.08 -11.17 19.38
C GLY A 87 5.86 -11.87 20.00
N PHE A 88 4.94 -12.36 19.17
CA PHE A 88 3.79 -13.14 19.62
C PHE A 88 4.20 -14.48 20.23
N ILE A 89 5.15 -15.20 19.62
CA ILE A 89 5.67 -16.46 20.17
C ILE A 89 6.31 -16.22 21.55
N SER A 90 7.12 -15.17 21.70
CA SER A 90 7.76 -14.84 22.97
C SER A 90 6.79 -14.32 24.03
N PHE A 91 5.65 -13.76 23.64
CA PHE A 91 4.62 -13.28 24.58
C PHE A 91 3.69 -14.41 25.05
N LEU A 92 3.46 -15.42 24.22
CA LEU A 92 2.55 -16.53 24.50
C LEU A 92 3.23 -17.74 25.15
N SER A 93 4.57 -17.84 25.05
CA SER A 93 5.40 -18.86 25.71
C SER A 93 5.88 -18.40 27.10
#